data_AF-A0A2H9R7L9-F1
#
_entry.id   AF-A0A2H9R7L9-F1
#
_cell.length_a   1.000
_cell.length_b   1.000
_cell.length_c   1.000
_cell.angle_alpha   90.00
_cell.angle_beta   90.00
_cell.angle_gamma   90.00
#
_symmetry.space_group_name_H-M   'P 1'
#
loop_
_entity.id
_entity.type
_entity.pdbx_description
1 polymer ?
#
loop_
_entity_poly.entity_id
_entity_poly.type
_entity_poly.pdbx_seq_one_letter_code
_entity_poly.pdbx_strand_id
1 'polypeptide(L)'
;MNKKGLVVAAVFGTIMLTSLAAGVLLNNHPMIQNEEITMTGTPADNFPDSQRAQFCGSSIAKSTQFIKEYSIPTDCTNPLAVVADYNGNVWFAQTNTGKIAKFDPTTESFTEFENPLWPKNGRSMIWGIDYSPDGSVWYTDESYDSIWRFSIDDKKYQRIDFPSEGDSLPQKLKIIGSQVVVNDFNGNKLTFLDPTQSNSELSYLNIPSPVDGSVTGDFAVDAKNNVWYTNWIFQQGGVLVKFDQDAYRNSIATTNSLPSLDFIQVFQLPVDLLTPNGVAVSDGIIWIADTSNSAIFTFDPTTQQFTLYPTSDPKLSTYGNFTGLIKSPISRPYWIESNSIGHLVFNEQTANSIAVLDPKSDSLVEYLIPSKNPAWGDCEVDSNCGLSQIFDFAIYKDKIWFTEWVENNIGVVDTSMPLPFEITLDSQYISLMPGESKNLSFVINPQSTIYEDVSLILSNSATFLDITSSVSDSFKLDSSKTVDVTISASDDASSGTYKVLLGSQIEDVSISKFVTVTILP
;
A
#
# COMPACT_ATOMS: atom_id res chain seq x y z
N MET A 1 -14.88 24.54 4.54
CA MET A 1 -14.06 23.32 4.69
C MET A 1 -14.01 22.94 6.16
N ASN A 2 -14.22 21.67 6.50
CA ASN A 2 -13.78 21.14 7.79
C ASN A 2 -12.24 21.02 7.76
N LYS A 3 -11.53 21.31 8.86
CA LYS A 3 -10.05 21.31 8.91
C LYS A 3 -9.42 20.00 8.41
N LYS A 4 -10.12 18.88 8.58
CA LYS A 4 -9.68 17.52 8.22
C LYS A 4 -9.34 17.35 6.74
N GLY A 5 -10.18 17.86 5.83
CA GLY A 5 -9.96 17.74 4.39
C GLY A 5 -8.71 18.48 3.89
N LEU A 6 -8.26 19.52 4.61
CA LEU A 6 -7.08 20.31 4.25
C LEU A 6 -5.76 19.59 4.60
N VAL A 7 -5.76 18.82 5.70
CA VAL A 7 -4.60 18.02 6.16
C VAL A 7 -4.48 16.73 5.35
N VAL A 8 -5.59 16.04 5.08
CA VAL A 8 -5.62 14.84 4.23
C VAL A 8 -5.17 15.16 2.82
N ALA A 9 -5.66 16.26 2.23
CA ALA A 9 -5.24 16.68 0.91
C ALA A 9 -3.77 17.16 0.87
N ALA A 10 -3.21 17.67 1.97
CA ALA A 10 -1.80 18.04 2.05
C ALA A 10 -0.89 16.81 2.20
N VAL A 11 -1.29 15.81 3.01
CA VAL A 11 -0.53 14.58 3.25
C VAL A 11 -0.71 13.62 2.07
N PHE A 12 -1.94 13.18 1.76
CA PHE A 12 -2.21 12.26 0.67
C PHE A 12 -2.08 12.90 -0.72
N GLY A 13 -2.33 14.20 -0.87
CA GLY A 13 -2.15 14.89 -2.15
C GLY A 13 -0.69 15.14 -2.52
N THR A 14 0.24 15.16 -1.57
CA THR A 14 1.69 15.20 -1.85
C THR A 14 2.35 13.82 -1.81
N ILE A 15 1.77 12.88 -1.05
CA ILE A 15 2.32 11.53 -0.83
C ILE A 15 1.72 10.47 -1.77
N MET A 16 0.51 10.64 -2.33
CA MET A 16 -0.15 9.58 -3.11
C MET A 16 -0.52 10.04 -4.54
N LEU A 17 -0.46 11.34 -4.81
CA LEU A 17 -0.91 11.93 -6.08
C LEU A 17 0.25 12.61 -6.80
N THR A 18 0.69 12.01 -7.90
CA THR A 18 1.81 12.52 -8.73
C THR A 18 1.40 13.63 -9.69
N SER A 19 0.11 13.92 -9.84
CA SER A 19 -0.36 14.94 -10.78
C SER A 19 -0.70 16.27 -10.10
N LEU A 20 -0.73 17.33 -10.91
CA LEU A 20 -1.39 18.61 -10.61
C LEU A 20 -2.83 18.45 -10.08
N ALA A 21 -3.43 17.25 -10.17
CA ALA A 21 -4.72 16.89 -9.59
C ALA A 21 -4.74 16.75 -8.06
N ALA A 22 -3.59 16.78 -7.37
CA ALA A 22 -3.55 17.11 -5.95
C ALA A 22 -4.28 18.44 -5.68
N GLY A 23 -4.21 19.37 -6.63
CA GLY A 23 -4.96 20.61 -6.67
C GLY A 23 -6.49 20.45 -6.73
N VAL A 24 -7.06 19.31 -7.13
CA VAL A 24 -8.54 19.11 -7.18
C VAL A 24 -9.07 18.61 -5.83
N LEU A 25 -8.25 17.88 -5.06
CA LEU A 25 -8.52 17.61 -3.65
C LEU A 25 -8.21 18.82 -2.75
N LEU A 26 -7.28 19.70 -3.17
CA LEU A 26 -6.82 20.89 -2.43
C LEU A 26 -7.51 22.21 -2.79
N ASN A 27 -7.99 22.43 -4.01
CA ASN A 27 -8.64 23.67 -4.44
C ASN A 27 -10.15 23.49 -4.57
N ASN A 28 -10.86 24.12 -3.65
CA ASN A 28 -11.92 25.02 -4.10
C ASN A 28 -11.30 25.97 -5.13
N HIS A 29 -11.52 25.73 -6.43
CA HIS A 29 -11.71 26.88 -7.31
C HIS A 29 -12.73 27.78 -6.59
N PRO A 30 -12.52 29.11 -6.52
CA PRO A 30 -13.39 30.00 -5.77
C PRO A 30 -14.77 29.92 -6.39
N MET A 31 -15.67 29.03 -5.91
CA MET A 31 -16.95 28.66 -6.53
C MET A 31 -17.14 29.37 -7.87
N ILE A 32 -16.37 28.96 -8.89
CA ILE A 32 -16.53 29.57 -10.20
C ILE A 32 -17.84 28.96 -10.67
N GLN A 33 -18.86 29.82 -10.67
CA GLN A 33 -20.22 29.63 -11.18
C GLN A 33 -20.52 28.26 -11.80
N ASN A 34 -21.46 27.54 -11.18
CA ASN A 34 -22.28 26.49 -11.77
C ASN A 34 -21.52 25.53 -12.70
N GLU A 35 -20.61 24.71 -12.16
CA GLU A 35 -20.18 23.52 -12.89
C GLU A 35 -21.43 22.65 -13.15
N GLU A 36 -21.64 22.29 -14.42
CA GLU A 36 -22.83 21.54 -14.83
C GLU A 36 -22.76 20.12 -14.24
N ILE A 37 -23.89 19.72 -13.64
CA ILE A 37 -24.13 18.35 -13.20
C ILE A 37 -25.31 17.85 -14.02
N THR A 38 -25.03 16.98 -14.98
CA THR A 38 -26.09 16.27 -15.70
C THR A 38 -26.56 15.11 -14.85
N MET A 39 -27.79 15.18 -14.31
CA MET A 39 -28.37 14.11 -13.49
C MET A 39 -28.59 12.85 -14.33
N THR A 40 -27.91 11.77 -13.97
CA THR A 40 -27.96 10.46 -14.61
C THR A 40 -28.75 9.43 -13.80
N GLY A 41 -28.98 9.70 -12.51
CA GLY A 41 -29.55 8.74 -11.58
C GLY A 41 -28.54 7.70 -11.08
N THR A 42 -27.25 7.91 -11.34
CA THR A 42 -26.15 7.04 -10.92
C THR A 42 -25.29 7.73 -9.85
N PRO A 43 -24.40 7.01 -9.15
CA PRO A 43 -23.43 7.63 -8.24
C PRO A 43 -22.53 8.70 -8.88
N ALA A 44 -22.39 8.74 -10.21
CA ALA A 44 -21.67 9.79 -10.91
C ALA A 44 -22.26 11.20 -10.70
N ASP A 45 -23.52 11.30 -10.26
CA ASP A 45 -24.16 12.58 -9.90
C ASP A 45 -23.52 13.26 -8.68
N ASN A 46 -22.66 12.56 -7.93
CA ASN A 46 -21.84 13.14 -6.86
C ASN A 46 -20.63 13.93 -7.38
N PHE A 47 -20.39 13.93 -8.70
CA PHE A 47 -19.30 14.63 -9.36
C PHE A 47 -19.83 15.58 -10.46
N PRO A 48 -19.24 16.79 -10.59
CA PRO A 48 -19.39 17.63 -11.78
C PRO A 48 -19.05 16.86 -13.06
N ASP A 49 -19.69 17.20 -14.17
CA ASP A 49 -19.50 16.49 -15.45
C ASP A 49 -18.03 16.49 -15.90
N SER A 50 -17.30 17.57 -15.62
CA SER A 50 -15.87 17.72 -15.91
C SER A 50 -14.95 16.78 -15.11
N GLN A 51 -15.41 16.27 -13.97
CA GLN A 51 -14.62 15.45 -13.06
C GLN A 51 -14.92 13.95 -13.21
N ARG A 52 -16.00 13.58 -13.93
CA ARG A 52 -16.43 12.17 -14.03
C ARG A 52 -15.38 11.27 -14.66
N ALA A 53 -14.67 11.71 -15.69
CA ALA A 53 -13.60 10.93 -16.31
C ALA A 53 -12.44 10.64 -15.33
N GLN A 54 -12.17 11.56 -14.41
CA GLN A 54 -11.11 11.41 -13.42
C GLN A 54 -11.49 10.46 -12.28
N PHE A 55 -12.74 10.50 -11.79
CA PHE A 55 -13.13 9.79 -10.57
C PHE A 55 -14.02 8.57 -10.80
N CYS A 56 -14.73 8.49 -11.93
CA CYS A 56 -15.62 7.37 -12.22
C CYS A 56 -14.99 6.35 -13.19
N GLY A 57 -13.96 6.77 -13.93
CA GLY A 57 -13.23 5.94 -14.88
C GLY A 57 -14.08 5.44 -16.03
N SER A 58 -13.55 4.42 -16.72
CA SER A 58 -14.22 3.81 -17.87
C SER A 58 -15.06 2.59 -17.50
N SER A 59 -14.87 1.98 -16.32
CA SER A 59 -15.44 0.68 -15.95
C SER A 59 -15.15 -0.44 -16.95
N ILE A 60 -14.08 -0.32 -17.74
CA ILE A 60 -13.64 -1.33 -18.69
C ILE A 60 -12.60 -2.22 -18.02
N ALA A 61 -13.00 -3.42 -17.62
CA ALA A 61 -12.09 -4.43 -17.11
C ALA A 61 -11.12 -4.92 -18.20
N LYS A 62 -9.85 -5.05 -17.83
CA LYS A 62 -8.77 -5.57 -18.65
C LYS A 62 -8.20 -6.86 -18.07
N SER A 63 -7.31 -7.50 -18.82
CA SER A 63 -6.62 -8.70 -18.38
C SER A 63 -5.23 -8.80 -19.01
N THR A 64 -4.29 -9.31 -18.25
CA THR A 64 -2.96 -9.75 -18.70
C THR A 64 -2.81 -11.25 -18.46
N GLN A 65 -1.60 -11.80 -18.62
CA GLN A 65 -1.31 -13.17 -18.19
C GLN A 65 -1.50 -13.35 -16.67
N PHE A 66 -1.21 -12.33 -15.87
CA PHE A 66 -1.16 -12.41 -14.41
C PHE A 66 -2.38 -11.79 -13.74
N ILE A 67 -3.06 -10.87 -14.41
CA ILE A 67 -4.13 -10.06 -13.83
C ILE A 67 -5.43 -10.25 -14.59
N LYS A 68 -6.52 -10.36 -13.86
CA LYS A 68 -7.88 -10.26 -14.39
C LYS A 68 -8.67 -9.22 -13.59
N GLU A 69 -9.25 -8.26 -14.28
CA GLU A 69 -10.12 -7.23 -13.71
C GLU A 69 -11.60 -7.60 -13.91
N TYR A 70 -12.45 -7.04 -13.07
CA TYR A 70 -13.90 -7.22 -13.08
C TYR A 70 -14.60 -5.88 -12.85
N SER A 71 -15.40 -5.48 -13.82
CA SER A 71 -16.21 -4.26 -13.74
C SER A 71 -17.31 -4.40 -12.70
N ILE A 72 -17.39 -3.43 -11.79
CA ILE A 72 -18.48 -3.38 -10.81
C ILE A 72 -19.77 -2.95 -11.54
N PRO A 73 -20.92 -3.62 -11.34
CA PRO A 73 -22.14 -3.32 -12.09
C PRO A 73 -22.70 -1.92 -11.87
N THR A 74 -22.54 -1.38 -10.66
CA THR A 74 -22.89 0.00 -10.36
C THR A 74 -21.72 0.90 -10.78
N ASP A 75 -22.01 1.91 -11.59
CA ASP A 75 -21.00 2.87 -12.06
C ASP A 75 -20.54 3.80 -10.94
N CYS A 76 -19.27 4.21 -11.00
CA CYS A 76 -18.69 5.23 -10.13
C CYS A 76 -18.86 4.95 -8.62
N THR A 77 -18.65 3.71 -8.18
CA THR A 77 -18.76 3.34 -6.76
C THR A 77 -17.55 3.76 -5.93
N ASN A 78 -16.40 3.95 -6.59
CA ASN A 78 -15.11 4.21 -5.98
C ASN A 78 -14.75 3.14 -4.92
N PRO A 79 -14.48 1.88 -5.34
CA PRO A 79 -14.10 0.81 -4.41
C PRO A 79 -12.74 1.16 -3.77
N LEU A 80 -12.61 1.02 -2.44
CA LEU A 80 -11.38 1.36 -1.73
C LEU A 80 -10.84 0.20 -0.88
N ALA A 81 -11.31 0.04 0.36
CA ALA A 81 -10.80 -1.05 1.18
C ALA A 81 -11.37 -2.39 0.72
N VAL A 82 -10.53 -3.44 0.75
CA VAL A 82 -10.90 -4.81 0.35
C VAL A 82 -10.36 -5.87 1.33
N VAL A 83 -11.17 -6.91 1.58
CA VAL A 83 -10.79 -8.08 2.37
C VAL A 83 -11.35 -9.35 1.75
N ALA A 84 -10.64 -10.47 1.89
CA ALA A 84 -11.14 -11.79 1.54
C ALA A 84 -11.71 -12.49 2.78
N ASP A 85 -12.89 -13.09 2.65
CA ASP A 85 -13.43 -13.95 3.71
C ASP A 85 -12.76 -15.33 3.72
N TYR A 86 -13.07 -16.15 4.73
CA TYR A 86 -12.48 -17.47 4.90
C TYR A 86 -12.78 -18.45 3.75
N ASN A 87 -13.82 -18.19 2.96
CA ASN A 87 -14.19 -18.98 1.78
C ASN A 87 -13.61 -18.42 0.48
N GLY A 88 -12.87 -17.30 0.55
CA GLY A 88 -12.27 -16.63 -0.60
C GLY A 88 -13.22 -15.72 -1.35
N ASN A 89 -14.40 -15.38 -0.80
CA ASN A 89 -15.17 -14.28 -1.37
C ASN A 89 -14.52 -12.96 -1.03
N VAL A 90 -14.65 -11.99 -1.92
CA VAL A 90 -14.01 -10.69 -1.81
C VAL A 90 -15.04 -9.67 -1.38
N TRP A 91 -14.79 -8.99 -0.27
CA TRP A 91 -15.64 -7.95 0.28
C TRP A 91 -14.94 -6.62 0.17
N PHE A 92 -15.63 -5.59 -0.33
CA PHE A 92 -15.05 -4.27 -0.49
C PHE A 92 -16.05 -3.17 -0.17
N ALA A 93 -15.52 -2.04 0.30
CA ALA A 93 -16.29 -0.86 0.64
C ALA A 93 -16.25 0.17 -0.49
N GLN A 94 -17.40 0.79 -0.75
CA GLN A 94 -17.58 1.75 -1.84
C GLN A 94 -17.64 3.18 -1.29
N THR A 95 -16.61 3.98 -1.56
CA THR A 95 -16.47 5.36 -1.05
C THR A 95 -17.64 6.27 -1.46
N ASN A 96 -18.17 6.10 -2.67
CA ASN A 96 -19.15 7.02 -3.24
C ASN A 96 -20.60 6.67 -2.90
N THR A 97 -20.86 5.42 -2.48
CA THR A 97 -22.22 4.92 -2.22
C THR A 97 -22.42 4.49 -0.75
N GLY A 98 -21.33 4.29 0.00
CA GLY A 98 -21.37 3.77 1.37
C GLY A 98 -21.76 2.30 1.48
N LYS A 99 -21.85 1.58 0.35
CA LYS A 99 -22.21 0.16 0.34
C LYS A 99 -20.99 -0.69 0.62
N ILE A 100 -21.24 -1.85 1.23
CA ILE A 100 -20.41 -3.03 1.14
C ILE A 100 -20.89 -3.84 -0.06
N ALA A 101 -19.93 -4.34 -0.84
CA ALA A 101 -20.17 -5.25 -1.94
C ALA A 101 -19.38 -6.54 -1.73
N LYS A 102 -19.94 -7.63 -2.24
CA LYS A 102 -19.34 -8.96 -2.27
C LYS A 102 -19.12 -9.36 -3.72
N PHE A 103 -17.95 -9.87 -4.04
CA PHE A 103 -17.67 -10.59 -5.26
C PHE A 103 -17.41 -12.07 -4.93
N ASP A 104 -18.07 -12.96 -5.66
CA ASP A 104 -17.85 -14.41 -5.60
C ASP A 104 -16.97 -14.82 -6.79
N PRO A 105 -15.69 -15.19 -6.56
CA PRO A 105 -14.79 -15.59 -7.64
C PRO A 105 -15.17 -16.90 -8.35
N THR A 106 -16.03 -17.72 -7.74
CA THR A 106 -16.45 -19.00 -8.33
C THR A 106 -17.51 -18.78 -9.39
N THR A 107 -18.43 -17.85 -9.15
CA THR A 107 -19.52 -17.52 -10.07
C THR A 107 -19.29 -16.23 -10.85
N GLU A 108 -18.20 -15.51 -10.55
CA GLU A 108 -17.84 -14.20 -11.09
C GLU A 108 -18.99 -13.19 -10.99
N SER A 109 -19.68 -13.18 -9.83
CA SER A 109 -20.88 -12.37 -9.62
C SER A 109 -20.76 -11.42 -8.45
N PHE A 110 -21.29 -10.21 -8.62
CA PHE A 110 -21.37 -9.19 -7.58
C PHE A 110 -22.70 -9.23 -6.83
N THR A 111 -22.64 -8.90 -5.54
CA THR A 111 -23.82 -8.60 -4.70
C THR A 111 -23.52 -7.33 -3.93
N GLU A 112 -24.34 -6.29 -4.12
CA GLU A 112 -24.19 -5.01 -3.42
C GLU A 112 -25.28 -4.87 -2.35
N PHE A 113 -24.89 -4.40 -1.16
CA PHE A 113 -25.80 -4.29 -0.02
C PHE A 113 -26.11 -2.81 0.25
N GLU A 114 -27.37 -2.42 0.06
CA GLU A 114 -27.82 -1.04 0.27
C GLU A 114 -27.61 -0.57 1.71
N ASN A 115 -26.99 0.60 1.87
CA ASN A 115 -26.79 1.25 3.17
C ASN A 115 -27.78 2.41 3.36
N PRO A 116 -28.94 2.19 4.01
CA PRO A 116 -29.94 3.23 4.21
C PRO A 116 -29.50 4.32 5.21
N LEU A 117 -28.41 4.09 5.95
CA LEU A 117 -27.85 5.06 6.89
C LEU A 117 -26.80 5.96 6.23
N TRP A 118 -26.39 5.67 4.99
CA TRP A 118 -25.43 6.50 4.28
C TRP A 118 -26.03 7.86 3.94
N PRO A 119 -25.34 8.98 4.24
CA PRO A 119 -25.86 10.30 3.92
C PRO A 119 -26.09 10.48 2.41
N LYS A 120 -27.17 11.19 2.06
CA LYS A 120 -27.42 11.53 0.65
C LYS A 120 -26.26 12.34 0.08
N ASN A 121 -25.72 11.88 -1.05
CA ASN A 121 -24.53 12.44 -1.69
C ASN A 121 -23.28 12.43 -0.78
N GLY A 122 -23.27 11.57 0.25
CA GLY A 122 -22.15 11.37 1.14
C GLY A 122 -21.00 10.66 0.42
N ARG A 123 -19.77 11.05 0.74
CA ARG A 123 -18.54 10.40 0.27
C ARG A 123 -17.57 10.30 1.43
N SER A 124 -16.91 9.15 1.55
CA SER A 124 -15.81 9.00 2.49
C SER A 124 -14.75 8.03 2.03
N MET A 125 -13.49 8.36 2.30
CA MET A 125 -12.40 7.41 2.15
C MET A 125 -12.51 6.37 3.26
N ILE A 126 -12.61 5.12 2.85
CA ILE A 126 -12.73 3.96 3.72
C ILE A 126 -11.42 3.21 3.61
N TRP A 127 -10.45 3.54 4.45
CA TRP A 127 -9.05 3.09 4.35
C TRP A 127 -8.79 1.68 4.88
N GLY A 128 -9.69 1.17 5.72
CA GLY A 128 -9.52 -0.11 6.39
C GLY A 128 -10.81 -0.89 6.42
N ILE A 129 -10.70 -2.19 6.18
CA ILE A 129 -11.79 -3.17 6.23
C ILE A 129 -11.23 -4.48 6.78
N ASP A 130 -12.05 -5.21 7.52
CA ASP A 130 -11.71 -6.57 7.92
C ASP A 130 -12.96 -7.45 8.09
N TYR A 131 -12.78 -8.75 7.86
CA TYR A 131 -13.81 -9.78 7.97
C TYR A 131 -13.73 -10.47 9.32
N SER A 132 -14.81 -10.38 10.09
CA SER A 132 -14.89 -10.94 11.44
C SER A 132 -15.39 -12.39 11.45
N PRO A 133 -14.90 -13.25 12.36
CA PRO A 133 -15.39 -14.61 12.57
C PRO A 133 -16.91 -14.75 12.80
N ASP A 134 -17.57 -13.68 13.26
CA ASP A 134 -19.02 -13.65 13.49
C ASP A 134 -19.84 -13.40 12.21
N GLY A 135 -19.20 -13.34 11.04
CA GLY A 135 -19.88 -13.06 9.78
C GLY A 135 -20.22 -11.58 9.59
N SER A 136 -19.52 -10.69 10.30
CA SER A 136 -19.61 -9.24 10.07
C SER A 136 -18.42 -8.72 9.26
N VAL A 137 -18.64 -7.65 8.51
CA VAL A 137 -17.58 -6.83 7.90
C VAL A 137 -17.46 -5.53 8.67
N TRP A 138 -16.25 -5.21 9.12
CA TRP A 138 -15.95 -3.97 9.85
C TRP A 138 -15.10 -3.05 9.00
N TYR A 139 -15.37 -1.74 9.01
CA TYR A 139 -14.62 -0.79 8.19
C TYR A 139 -14.59 0.61 8.78
N THR A 140 -13.58 1.40 8.39
CA THR A 140 -13.39 2.79 8.84
C THR A 140 -14.19 3.79 8.00
N ASP A 141 -14.45 4.96 8.56
CA ASP A 141 -15.13 6.05 7.88
C ASP A 141 -14.51 7.40 8.28
N GLU A 142 -13.63 7.89 7.41
CA GLU A 142 -12.81 9.09 7.64
C GLU A 142 -13.65 10.35 7.82
N SER A 143 -14.65 10.56 6.94
CA SER A 143 -15.36 11.84 6.81
C SER A 143 -16.22 12.17 8.03
N TYR A 144 -16.45 11.15 8.83
CA TYR A 144 -17.59 11.02 9.72
C TYR A 144 -17.16 10.53 11.11
N ASP A 145 -15.85 10.38 11.34
CA ASP A 145 -15.25 9.98 12.62
C ASP A 145 -15.94 8.76 13.21
N SER A 146 -16.07 7.72 12.39
CA SER A 146 -16.79 6.52 12.79
C SER A 146 -16.15 5.26 12.23
N ILE A 147 -16.59 4.13 12.78
CA ILE A 147 -16.44 2.83 12.15
C ILE A 147 -17.83 2.27 11.85
N TRP A 148 -17.87 1.32 10.94
CA TRP A 148 -19.09 0.61 10.58
C TRP A 148 -18.93 -0.87 10.82
N ARG A 149 -20.07 -1.49 11.12
CA ARG A 149 -20.26 -2.93 11.11
C ARG A 149 -21.40 -3.26 10.16
N PHE A 150 -21.16 -4.17 9.24
CA PHE A 150 -22.18 -4.79 8.41
C PHE A 150 -22.36 -6.26 8.79
N SER A 151 -23.52 -6.62 9.34
CA SER A 151 -23.90 -8.02 9.60
C SER A 151 -24.41 -8.65 8.30
N ILE A 152 -23.77 -9.72 7.84
CA ILE A 152 -24.13 -10.39 6.58
C ILE A 152 -25.47 -11.13 6.70
N ASP A 153 -25.68 -11.82 7.82
CA ASP A 153 -26.90 -12.61 8.06
C ASP A 153 -28.15 -11.73 8.13
N ASP A 154 -28.04 -10.60 8.85
CA ASP A 154 -29.15 -9.67 9.01
C ASP A 154 -29.25 -8.65 7.87
N LYS A 155 -28.19 -8.51 7.06
CA LYS A 155 -27.99 -7.45 6.07
C LYS A 155 -28.19 -6.06 6.67
N LYS A 156 -27.61 -5.83 7.84
CA LYS A 156 -27.78 -4.58 8.62
C LYS A 156 -26.47 -3.86 8.80
N TYR A 157 -26.52 -2.56 8.54
CA TYR A 157 -25.47 -1.63 8.88
C TYR A 157 -25.67 -1.07 10.28
N GLN A 158 -24.56 -0.91 10.99
CA GLN A 158 -24.47 -0.16 12.22
C GLN A 158 -23.29 0.79 12.10
N ARG A 159 -23.56 2.09 12.22
CA ARG A 159 -22.52 3.11 12.39
C ARG A 159 -22.23 3.27 13.87
N ILE A 160 -20.96 3.31 14.21
CA ILE A 160 -20.47 3.42 15.59
C ILE A 160 -19.50 4.59 15.62
N ASP A 161 -19.78 5.57 16.46
CA ASP A 161 -18.91 6.74 16.61
C ASP A 161 -17.52 6.30 17.08
N PHE A 162 -16.48 6.83 16.43
CA PHE A 162 -15.11 6.57 16.81
C PHE A 162 -14.73 7.48 17.99
N PRO A 163 -14.03 6.97 19.02
CA PRO A 163 -13.70 7.77 20.19
C PRO A 163 -12.57 8.77 19.89
N SER A 164 -12.91 9.86 19.22
CA SER A 164 -12.00 10.94 18.84
C SER A 164 -11.99 12.09 19.87
N GLU A 165 -10.79 12.56 20.21
CA GLU A 165 -10.59 13.83 20.93
C GLU A 165 -9.83 14.78 20.02
N GLY A 166 -10.55 15.60 19.22
CA GLY A 166 -9.93 16.53 18.27
C GLY A 166 -9.80 16.00 16.85
N ASP A 167 -8.65 16.26 16.21
CA ASP A 167 -8.38 15.77 14.85
C ASP A 167 -8.20 14.24 14.88
N SER A 168 -8.94 13.55 14.02
CA SER A 168 -8.97 12.09 13.95
C SER A 168 -9.12 11.68 12.50
N LEU A 169 -8.50 10.55 12.16
CA LEU A 169 -8.55 9.87 10.87
C LEU A 169 -8.41 8.37 11.17
N PRO A 170 -9.52 7.67 11.51
CA PRO A 170 -9.49 6.23 11.65
C PRO A 170 -9.15 5.62 10.28
N GLN A 171 -7.98 4.98 10.18
CA GLN A 171 -7.39 4.62 8.89
C GLN A 171 -7.49 3.12 8.62
N LYS A 172 -6.46 2.34 8.98
CA LYS A 172 -6.46 0.88 8.92
C LYS A 172 -7.24 0.32 10.09
N LEU A 173 -7.91 -0.79 9.85
CA LEU A 173 -8.66 -1.55 10.84
C LEU A 173 -8.30 -3.03 10.73
N LYS A 174 -8.10 -3.70 11.87
CA LYS A 174 -7.96 -5.15 11.98
C LYS A 174 -8.76 -5.70 13.17
N ILE A 175 -9.36 -6.86 12.98
CA ILE A 175 -10.02 -7.66 14.02
C ILE A 175 -8.97 -8.58 14.64
N ILE A 176 -8.68 -8.35 15.93
CA ILE A 176 -7.73 -9.16 16.69
C ILE A 176 -8.49 -9.84 17.83
N GLY A 177 -8.79 -11.12 17.66
CA GLY A 177 -9.68 -11.85 18.55
C GLY A 177 -11.10 -11.28 18.48
N SER A 178 -11.57 -10.69 19.58
CA SER A 178 -12.88 -10.00 19.63
C SER A 178 -12.77 -8.48 19.55
N GLN A 179 -11.57 -7.93 19.44
CA GLN A 179 -11.33 -6.49 19.46
C GLN A 179 -11.23 -5.94 18.03
N VAL A 180 -11.75 -4.72 17.84
CA VAL A 180 -11.51 -3.93 16.63
C VAL A 180 -10.36 -2.98 16.93
N VAL A 181 -9.23 -3.14 16.24
CA VAL A 181 -8.05 -2.28 16.42
C VAL A 181 -7.94 -1.36 15.23
N VAL A 182 -7.78 -0.07 15.51
CA VAL A 182 -7.75 0.99 14.49
C VAL A 182 -6.56 1.90 14.78
N ASN A 183 -5.77 2.22 13.75
CA ASN A 183 -4.86 3.36 13.86
C ASN A 183 -5.61 4.65 13.56
N ASP A 184 -5.53 5.59 14.49
CA ASP A 184 -6.01 6.94 14.28
C ASP A 184 -4.83 7.78 13.79
N PHE A 185 -4.74 7.91 12.46
CA PHE A 185 -3.57 8.48 11.79
C PHE A 185 -3.28 9.90 12.25
N ASN A 186 -4.31 10.76 12.33
CA ASN A 186 -4.17 12.14 12.81
C ASN A 186 -4.33 12.27 14.33
N GLY A 187 -5.06 11.36 14.96
CA GLY A 187 -5.29 11.38 16.41
C GLY A 187 -4.13 10.84 17.24
N ASN A 188 -3.00 10.48 16.62
CA ASN A 188 -1.75 10.13 17.30
C ASN A 188 -1.92 8.92 18.24
N LYS A 189 -2.71 7.91 17.85
CA LYS A 189 -2.99 6.77 18.73
C LYS A 189 -3.39 5.50 17.98
N LEU A 190 -3.25 4.37 18.68
CA LEU A 190 -3.98 3.15 18.36
C LEU A 190 -5.18 3.02 19.30
N THR A 191 -6.32 2.62 18.77
CA THR A 191 -7.57 2.43 19.53
C THR A 191 -8.02 0.99 19.43
N PHE A 192 -8.19 0.34 20.59
CA PHE A 192 -8.71 -1.03 20.72
C PHE A 192 -10.14 -0.95 21.24
N LEU A 193 -11.11 -1.26 20.39
CA LEU A 193 -12.52 -1.23 20.70
C LEU A 193 -12.99 -2.63 21.10
N ASP A 194 -13.82 -2.71 22.14
CA ASP A 194 -14.52 -3.94 22.52
C ASP A 194 -16.00 -3.83 22.14
N PRO A 195 -16.40 -4.32 20.95
CA PRO A 195 -17.77 -4.23 20.47
C PRO A 195 -18.71 -5.23 21.15
N THR A 196 -18.21 -6.13 22.01
CA THR A 196 -19.02 -7.20 22.61
C THR A 196 -19.79 -6.75 23.86
N GLN A 197 -19.48 -5.57 24.39
CA GLN A 197 -20.13 -5.06 25.59
C GLN A 197 -21.51 -4.49 25.28
N SER A 198 -22.50 -4.85 26.11
CA SER A 198 -23.91 -4.48 25.96
C SER A 198 -24.26 -3.08 26.49
N ASN A 199 -23.28 -2.32 26.96
CA ASN A 199 -23.53 -0.99 27.53
C ASN A 199 -23.74 0.04 26.42
N SER A 200 -24.43 1.14 26.73
CA SER A 200 -24.75 2.20 25.77
C SER A 200 -23.52 2.98 25.25
N GLU A 201 -22.37 2.83 25.91
CA GLU A 201 -21.09 3.42 25.51
C GLU A 201 -20.11 2.30 25.12
N LEU A 202 -19.48 2.43 23.95
CA LEU A 202 -18.48 1.51 23.46
C LEU A 202 -17.25 1.55 24.38
N SER A 203 -16.86 0.40 24.94
CA SER A 203 -15.61 0.32 25.72
C SER A 203 -14.42 0.34 24.76
N TYR A 204 -13.45 1.20 25.04
CA TYR A 204 -12.23 1.30 24.25
C TYR A 204 -11.01 1.58 25.11
N LEU A 205 -9.85 1.25 24.52
CA LEU A 205 -8.54 1.56 25.04
C LEU A 205 -7.77 2.36 24.00
N ASN A 206 -7.26 3.51 24.39
CA ASN A 206 -6.33 4.27 23.55
C ASN A 206 -4.90 4.03 24.03
N ILE A 207 -4.02 3.70 23.09
CA ILE A 207 -2.58 3.69 23.28
C ILE A 207 -2.07 4.98 22.63
N PRO A 208 -1.72 6.01 23.42
CA PRO A 208 -1.17 7.23 22.86
C PRO A 208 0.20 6.94 22.26
N SER A 209 0.56 7.70 21.24
CA SER A 209 1.90 7.60 20.67
C SER A 209 2.94 8.23 21.59
N PRO A 210 4.17 7.70 21.64
CA PRO A 210 5.24 8.28 22.45
C PRO A 210 5.81 9.59 21.87
N VAL A 211 5.36 10.01 20.69
CA VAL A 211 5.84 11.22 20.00
C VAL A 211 4.69 12.19 19.79
N ASP A 212 4.68 13.29 20.53
CA ASP A 212 3.67 14.34 20.42
C ASP A 212 3.63 14.95 19.02
N GLY A 213 2.44 15.15 18.46
CA GLY A 213 2.25 15.78 17.15
C GLY A 213 2.66 14.92 15.95
N SER A 214 3.04 13.65 16.18
CA SER A 214 3.24 12.66 15.12
C SER A 214 1.93 12.12 14.57
N VAL A 215 1.98 11.55 13.37
CA VAL A 215 0.92 10.67 12.87
C VAL A 215 1.17 9.23 13.34
N THR A 216 0.12 8.42 13.37
CA THR A 216 0.22 6.98 13.65
C THR A 216 -0.01 6.20 12.36
N GLY A 217 1.06 5.60 11.82
CA GLY A 217 0.98 4.76 10.63
C GLY A 217 0.25 3.44 10.89
N ASP A 218 0.36 2.53 9.92
CA ASP A 218 -0.16 1.17 10.00
C ASP A 218 0.47 0.37 11.16
N PHE A 219 -0.14 -0.76 11.48
CA PHE A 219 0.28 -1.65 12.54
C PHE A 219 0.20 -3.13 12.15
N ALA A 220 1.09 -3.91 12.73
CA ALA A 220 1.10 -5.37 12.60
C ALA A 220 1.23 -6.05 13.95
N VAL A 221 0.76 -7.29 14.03
CA VAL A 221 0.85 -8.12 15.24
C VAL A 221 1.82 -9.25 14.99
N ASP A 222 2.81 -9.42 15.87
CA ASP A 222 3.74 -10.54 15.80
C ASP A 222 3.18 -11.82 16.46
N ALA A 223 3.89 -12.94 16.29
CA ALA A 223 3.49 -14.23 16.85
C ALA A 223 3.48 -14.29 18.40
N LYS A 224 3.98 -13.25 19.07
CA LYS A 224 3.96 -13.08 20.53
C LYS A 224 2.92 -12.04 20.97
N ASN A 225 1.96 -11.71 20.11
CA ASN A 225 0.93 -10.70 20.32
C ASN A 225 1.46 -9.28 20.60
N ASN A 226 2.69 -8.97 20.20
CA ASN A 226 3.13 -7.57 20.26
C ASN A 226 2.58 -6.82 19.06
N VAL A 227 2.12 -5.61 19.30
CA VAL A 227 1.66 -4.69 18.25
C VAL A 227 2.82 -3.77 17.88
N TRP A 228 3.20 -3.79 16.60
CA TRP A 228 4.26 -2.98 16.02
C TRP A 228 3.63 -1.91 15.14
N TYR A 229 4.00 -0.65 15.33
CA TYR A 229 3.44 0.47 14.58
C TYR A 229 4.42 1.64 14.50
N THR A 230 4.24 2.51 13.51
CA THR A 230 5.14 3.65 13.28
C THR A 230 4.51 4.95 13.75
N ASN A 231 5.33 5.80 14.37
CA ASN A 231 4.96 7.16 14.72
C ASN A 231 5.96 8.15 14.14
N TRP A 232 5.51 9.06 13.30
CA TRP A 232 6.43 9.91 12.57
C TRP A 232 5.85 11.30 12.33
N ILE A 233 6.74 12.27 12.15
CA ILE A 233 6.42 13.64 11.78
C ILE A 233 7.03 13.86 10.40
N PHE A 234 6.23 14.33 9.45
CA PHE A 234 6.68 14.54 8.08
C PHE A 234 7.96 15.38 8.04
N GLN A 235 9.00 14.81 7.41
CA GLN A 235 10.35 15.39 7.28
C GLN A 235 11.10 15.68 8.59
N GLN A 236 10.62 15.18 9.73
CA GLN A 236 11.25 15.38 11.04
C GLN A 236 11.63 14.04 11.73
N GLY A 237 11.41 12.92 11.06
CA GLY A 237 11.72 11.58 11.55
C GLY A 237 10.59 10.98 12.40
N GLY A 238 10.90 9.86 13.06
CA GLY A 238 9.92 9.12 13.82
C GLY A 238 10.50 7.96 14.61
N VAL A 239 9.63 7.12 15.15
CA VAL A 239 9.97 5.93 15.91
C VAL A 239 9.13 4.73 15.46
N LEU A 240 9.73 3.55 15.51
CA LEU A 240 9.01 2.28 15.51
C LEU A 240 8.66 1.96 16.97
N VAL A 241 7.41 1.61 17.20
CA VAL A 241 6.87 1.34 18.52
C VAL A 241 6.47 -0.12 18.61
N LYS A 242 6.85 -0.77 19.72
CA LYS A 242 6.41 -2.10 20.09
C LYS A 242 5.58 -2.02 21.36
N PHE A 243 4.34 -2.46 21.30
CA PHE A 243 3.43 -2.55 22.43
C PHE A 243 3.22 -4.01 22.84
N ASP A 244 3.51 -4.34 24.10
CA ASP A 244 3.30 -5.67 24.69
C ASP A 244 1.84 -5.80 25.17
N GLN A 245 1.00 -6.34 24.30
CA GLN A 245 -0.44 -6.46 24.55
C GLN A 245 -0.75 -7.41 25.71
N ASP A 246 -0.03 -8.52 25.83
CA ASP A 246 -0.31 -9.53 26.85
C ASP A 246 0.13 -9.06 28.24
N ALA A 247 1.31 -8.43 28.35
CA ALA A 247 1.75 -7.82 29.61
C ALA A 247 0.76 -6.74 30.08
N TYR A 248 0.29 -5.90 29.16
CA TYR A 248 -0.70 -4.89 29.47
C TYR A 248 -2.01 -5.51 29.98
N ARG A 249 -2.57 -6.49 29.25
CA ARG A 249 -3.81 -7.18 29.63
C ARG A 249 -3.70 -7.84 31.00
N ASN A 250 -2.57 -8.46 31.31
CA ASN A 250 -2.33 -9.08 32.61
C ASN A 250 -2.26 -8.05 33.74
N SER A 251 -1.70 -6.87 33.49
CA SER A 251 -1.62 -5.80 34.49
C SER A 251 -3.01 -5.29 34.87
N ILE A 252 -3.88 -4.99 33.88
CA ILE A 252 -5.21 -4.44 34.13
C ILE A 252 -6.19 -5.43 34.77
N ALA A 253 -5.94 -6.74 34.61
CA ALA A 253 -6.69 -7.78 35.31
C ALA A 253 -6.43 -7.76 36.83
N THR A 254 -5.35 -7.12 37.28
CA THR A 254 -4.90 -7.11 38.68
C THR A 254 -4.96 -5.73 39.32
N THR A 255 -4.79 -4.67 38.54
CA THR A 255 -4.84 -3.27 38.96
C THR A 255 -5.70 -2.53 37.94
N ASN A 256 -6.84 -1.95 38.32
CA ASN A 256 -7.72 -1.17 37.43
C ASN A 256 -7.05 0.15 36.92
N SER A 257 -5.78 0.11 36.51
CA SER A 257 -4.98 1.24 36.03
C SER A 257 -5.10 1.40 34.52
N LEU A 258 -5.05 2.65 34.06
CA LEU A 258 -4.94 3.00 32.65
C LEU A 258 -3.61 2.49 32.05
N PRO A 259 -3.54 2.29 30.71
CA PRO A 259 -2.29 1.97 30.02
C PRO A 259 -1.25 3.05 30.32
N SER A 260 -0.11 2.63 30.86
CA SER A 260 1.07 3.46 30.97
C SER A 260 2.01 3.17 29.81
N LEU A 261 2.93 4.10 29.54
CA LEU A 261 4.04 3.90 28.62
C LEU A 261 4.96 2.72 29.02
N ASP A 262 4.73 2.08 30.18
CA ASP A 262 5.55 0.98 30.70
C ASP A 262 5.50 -0.29 29.81
N PHE A 263 4.48 -0.43 28.96
CA PHE A 263 4.30 -1.56 28.04
C PHE A 263 4.80 -1.29 26.62
N ILE A 264 5.42 -0.12 26.42
CA ILE A 264 5.90 0.34 25.12
C ILE A 264 7.43 0.31 25.08
N GLN A 265 7.99 -0.22 23.99
CA GLN A 265 9.39 -0.04 23.61
C GLN A 265 9.46 0.80 22.33
N VAL A 266 10.44 1.69 22.27
CA VAL A 266 10.58 2.67 21.20
C VAL A 266 11.95 2.51 20.54
N PHE A 267 11.96 2.45 19.21
CA PHE A 267 13.15 2.34 18.39
C PHE A 267 13.21 3.52 17.44
N GLN A 268 14.33 4.26 17.44
CA GLN A 268 14.50 5.42 16.57
C GLN A 268 14.54 4.99 15.10
N LEU A 269 13.73 5.61 14.24
CA LEU A 269 13.79 5.34 12.81
C LEU A 269 15.05 5.98 12.19
N PRO A 270 15.63 5.35 11.15
CA PRO A 270 16.70 5.96 10.36
C PRO A 270 16.27 7.31 9.78
N VAL A 271 17.22 8.22 9.58
CA VAL A 271 16.96 9.54 8.97
C VAL A 271 16.45 9.42 7.53
N ASP A 272 16.80 8.33 6.85
CA ASP A 272 16.35 8.03 5.49
C ASP A 272 14.95 7.39 5.46
N LEU A 273 14.34 7.04 6.59
CA LEU A 273 12.98 6.51 6.63
C LEU A 273 12.00 7.67 6.83
N LEU A 274 11.44 8.17 5.73
CA LEU A 274 10.78 9.48 5.70
C LEU A 274 9.27 9.44 5.93
N THR A 275 8.60 8.43 5.39
CA THR A 275 7.13 8.27 5.41
C THR A 275 6.74 6.80 5.60
N PRO A 276 6.98 6.23 6.79
CA PRO A 276 6.73 4.82 7.09
C PRO A 276 5.24 4.54 7.30
N ASN A 277 4.50 4.29 6.22
CA ASN A 277 3.04 4.18 6.25
C ASN A 277 2.52 2.77 6.50
N GLY A 278 3.13 1.75 5.89
CA GLY A 278 2.72 0.34 6.04
C GLY A 278 3.62 -0.44 6.99
N VAL A 279 3.07 -1.40 7.73
CA VAL A 279 3.83 -2.27 8.64
C VAL A 279 3.36 -3.71 8.51
N ALA A 280 4.30 -4.66 8.36
CA ALA A 280 4.04 -6.10 8.39
C ALA A 280 5.06 -6.83 9.25
N VAL A 281 4.73 -8.06 9.66
CA VAL A 281 5.67 -8.97 10.32
C VAL A 281 5.80 -10.24 9.50
N SER A 282 7.03 -10.64 9.18
CA SER A 282 7.32 -11.92 8.53
C SER A 282 8.59 -12.53 9.14
N ASP A 283 8.51 -13.79 9.54
CA ASP A 283 9.62 -14.55 10.15
C ASP A 283 10.33 -13.81 11.33
N GLY A 284 9.56 -13.02 12.09
CA GLY A 284 10.06 -12.25 13.24
C GLY A 284 10.76 -10.93 12.90
N ILE A 285 10.84 -10.59 11.61
CA ILE A 285 11.34 -9.31 11.09
C ILE A 285 10.16 -8.38 10.85
N ILE A 286 10.34 -7.10 11.21
CA ILE A 286 9.35 -6.05 10.96
C ILE A 286 9.67 -5.42 9.59
N TRP A 287 8.68 -5.35 8.72
CA TRP A 287 8.78 -4.78 7.37
C TRP A 287 7.95 -3.50 7.32
N ILE A 288 8.54 -2.42 6.80
CA ILE A 288 7.97 -1.08 6.83
C ILE A 288 8.01 -0.51 5.42
N ALA A 289 6.84 -0.18 4.86
CA ALA A 289 6.76 0.47 3.56
C ALA A 289 7.05 1.98 3.72
N ASP A 290 8.09 2.47 3.06
CA ASP A 290 8.39 3.91 2.99
C ASP A 290 7.94 4.51 1.67
N THR A 291 6.88 5.30 1.73
CA THR A 291 6.21 5.81 0.53
C THR A 291 7.05 6.83 -0.23
N SER A 292 7.95 7.58 0.43
CA SER A 292 8.72 8.66 -0.20
C SER A 292 10.03 8.18 -0.80
N ASN A 293 10.60 7.10 -0.28
CA ASN A 293 11.90 6.57 -0.72
C ASN A 293 11.83 5.41 -1.72
N SER A 294 10.62 5.00 -2.14
CA SER A 294 10.44 3.84 -3.04
C SER A 294 11.14 2.59 -2.49
N ALA A 295 10.87 2.29 -1.22
CA ALA A 295 11.62 1.29 -0.49
C ALA A 295 10.78 0.59 0.58
N ILE A 296 11.20 -0.63 0.89
CA ILE A 296 10.78 -1.35 2.09
C ILE A 296 11.95 -1.40 3.06
N PHE A 297 11.75 -0.94 4.29
CA PHE A 297 12.71 -1.10 5.36
C PHE A 297 12.40 -2.36 6.16
N THR A 298 13.45 -3.04 6.60
CA THR A 298 13.36 -4.09 7.61
C THR A 298 13.88 -3.57 8.94
N PHE A 299 13.35 -4.10 10.03
CA PHE A 299 13.93 -3.99 11.36
C PHE A 299 14.00 -5.38 11.99
N ASP A 300 15.21 -5.79 12.38
CA ASP A 300 15.43 -7.02 13.14
C ASP A 300 15.38 -6.70 14.64
N PRO A 301 14.36 -7.15 15.39
CA PRO A 301 14.25 -6.89 16.82
C PRO A 301 15.39 -7.46 17.66
N THR A 302 16.16 -8.41 17.14
CA THR A 302 17.29 -9.05 17.82
C THR A 302 18.55 -8.21 17.73
N THR A 303 18.88 -7.72 16.53
CA THR A 303 20.09 -6.92 16.29
C THR A 303 19.83 -5.41 16.36
N GLN A 304 18.56 -5.00 16.36
CA GLN A 304 18.09 -3.61 16.28
C GLN A 304 18.64 -2.86 15.07
N GLN A 305 18.90 -3.58 13.97
CA GLN A 305 19.40 -3.01 12.73
C GLN A 305 18.26 -2.81 11.73
N PHE A 306 18.35 -1.71 10.99
CA PHE A 306 17.50 -1.44 9.84
C PHE A 306 18.23 -1.81 8.55
N THR A 307 17.52 -2.34 7.57
CA THR A 307 18.04 -2.55 6.21
C THR A 307 17.00 -2.12 5.19
N LEU A 308 17.42 -1.29 4.23
CA LEU A 308 16.59 -0.73 3.17
C LEU A 308 16.64 -1.64 1.93
N TYR A 309 15.48 -1.98 1.39
CA TYR A 309 15.27 -2.72 0.14
C TYR A 309 14.61 -1.78 -0.89
N PRO A 310 15.32 -1.35 -1.95
CA PRO A 310 14.73 -0.50 -2.98
C PRO A 310 13.70 -1.28 -3.82
N THR A 311 12.69 -0.61 -4.34
CA THR A 311 11.80 -1.15 -5.39
C THR A 311 12.34 -0.82 -6.79
N SER A 312 11.68 -1.31 -7.84
CA SER A 312 12.01 -0.87 -9.20
C SER A 312 11.55 0.58 -9.45
N ASP A 313 12.16 1.21 -10.46
CA ASP A 313 11.70 2.51 -10.93
C ASP A 313 10.36 2.37 -11.69
N PRO A 314 9.38 3.25 -11.44
CA PRO A 314 8.12 3.24 -12.17
C PRO A 314 8.31 3.37 -13.68
N LYS A 315 7.46 2.70 -14.45
CA LYS A 315 7.44 2.84 -15.91
C LYS A 315 6.86 4.20 -16.30
N LEU A 316 7.41 4.82 -17.35
CA LEU A 316 6.89 6.08 -17.91
C LEU A 316 5.39 6.00 -18.23
N SER A 317 4.90 4.81 -18.60
CA SER A 317 3.49 4.58 -18.88
C SER A 317 2.56 4.58 -17.66
N THR A 318 3.07 4.75 -16.43
CA THR A 318 2.24 4.85 -15.22
C THR A 318 2.19 6.30 -14.74
N TYR A 319 3.36 6.89 -14.50
CA TYR A 319 3.46 8.24 -13.93
C TYR A 319 3.39 9.34 -15.00
N GLY A 320 3.73 9.04 -16.26
CA GLY A 320 3.84 10.04 -17.34
C GLY A 320 4.99 11.03 -17.12
N ASN A 321 5.31 11.87 -18.10
CA ASN A 321 6.23 13.00 -17.86
C ASN A 321 6.04 14.08 -18.92
N PHE A 322 4.78 14.33 -19.28
CA PHE A 322 4.45 15.24 -20.37
C PHE A 322 4.95 16.66 -20.11
N THR A 323 4.90 17.13 -18.86
CA THR A 323 5.44 18.44 -18.48
C THR A 323 6.96 18.47 -18.34
N GLY A 324 7.60 17.30 -18.23
CA GLY A 324 9.03 17.16 -17.97
C GLY A 324 9.44 17.52 -16.54
N LEU A 325 8.49 17.71 -15.62
CA LEU A 325 8.76 18.09 -14.23
C LEU A 325 9.27 16.92 -13.39
N ILE A 326 8.94 15.68 -13.75
CA ILE A 326 9.33 14.49 -12.99
C ILE A 326 10.74 14.10 -13.40
N LYS A 327 11.70 14.27 -12.47
CA LYS A 327 13.12 13.95 -12.68
C LYS A 327 13.54 12.62 -12.05
N SER A 328 12.89 12.25 -10.97
CA SER A 328 13.14 11.01 -10.22
C SER A 328 11.77 10.40 -9.91
N PRO A 329 11.28 9.46 -10.74
CA PRO A 329 10.03 8.78 -10.45
C PRO A 329 10.19 7.92 -9.19
N ILE A 330 9.12 7.78 -8.41
CA ILE A 330 9.10 7.01 -7.17
C ILE A 330 7.91 6.03 -7.20
N SER A 331 8.09 4.79 -6.76
CA SER A 331 7.07 3.72 -6.83
C SER A 331 5.93 3.88 -5.83
N ARG A 332 6.25 4.47 -4.67
CA ARG A 332 5.33 4.73 -3.56
C ARG A 332 4.67 3.47 -3.00
N PRO A 333 5.44 2.58 -2.36
CA PRO A 333 4.85 1.50 -1.58
C PRO A 333 4.04 2.08 -0.41
N TYR A 334 2.86 1.51 -0.14
CA TYR A 334 1.97 2.05 0.89
C TYR A 334 1.55 1.00 1.93
N TRP A 335 0.65 0.09 1.57
CA TRP A 335 0.29 -1.04 2.41
C TRP A 335 1.22 -2.21 2.17
N ILE A 336 1.49 -2.97 3.23
CA ILE A 336 2.29 -4.18 3.19
C ILE A 336 1.67 -5.20 4.13
N GLU A 337 1.54 -6.44 3.68
CA GLU A 337 0.99 -7.55 4.46
C GLU A 337 1.82 -8.81 4.20
N SER A 338 1.95 -9.69 5.19
CA SER A 338 2.58 -11.00 5.01
C SER A 338 1.54 -12.08 4.72
N ASN A 339 1.87 -12.98 3.79
CA ASN A 339 1.05 -14.16 3.55
C ASN A 339 1.47 -15.33 4.47
N SER A 340 0.69 -16.42 4.43
CA SER A 340 0.92 -17.60 5.29
C SER A 340 2.26 -18.32 5.11
N ILE A 341 3.00 -18.06 4.03
CA ILE A 341 4.32 -18.67 3.77
C ILE A 341 5.49 -17.71 4.00
N GLY A 342 5.18 -16.47 4.42
CA GLY A 342 6.16 -15.44 4.76
C GLY A 342 6.56 -14.51 3.62
N HIS A 343 5.91 -14.57 2.45
CA HIS A 343 6.10 -13.53 1.43
C HIS A 343 5.40 -12.25 1.85
N LEU A 344 5.96 -11.11 1.48
CA LEU A 344 5.39 -9.79 1.69
C LEU A 344 4.71 -9.36 0.40
N VAL A 345 3.48 -8.88 0.51
CA VAL A 345 2.74 -8.27 -0.59
C VAL A 345 2.56 -6.80 -0.28
N PHE A 346 2.76 -5.93 -1.26
CA PHE A 346 2.53 -4.49 -1.10
C PHE A 346 2.03 -3.87 -2.39
N ASN A 347 1.24 -2.79 -2.28
CA ASN A 347 0.84 -1.97 -3.41
C ASN A 347 1.81 -0.81 -3.62
N GLU A 348 2.08 -0.50 -4.87
CA GLU A 348 2.93 0.62 -5.28
C GLU A 348 2.13 1.58 -6.16
N GLN A 349 1.74 2.70 -5.59
CA GLN A 349 0.67 3.52 -6.18
C GLN A 349 1.08 4.19 -7.48
N THR A 350 2.29 4.74 -7.53
CA THR A 350 2.81 5.43 -8.72
C THR A 350 3.39 4.45 -9.75
N ALA A 351 3.83 3.27 -9.30
CA ALA A 351 4.20 2.19 -10.20
C ALA A 351 2.97 1.43 -10.76
N ASN A 352 1.76 1.71 -10.25
CA ASN A 352 0.51 1.05 -10.65
C ASN A 352 0.64 -0.48 -10.58
N SER A 353 1.26 -0.98 -9.50
CA SER A 353 1.63 -2.39 -9.35
C SER A 353 1.25 -2.95 -7.99
N ILE A 354 1.11 -4.27 -7.98
CA ILE A 354 1.14 -5.09 -6.76
C ILE A 354 2.45 -5.87 -6.79
N ALA A 355 3.22 -5.79 -5.71
CA ALA A 355 4.52 -6.41 -5.59
C ALA A 355 4.48 -7.57 -4.59
N VAL A 356 5.28 -8.60 -4.86
CA VAL A 356 5.50 -9.77 -3.99
C VAL A 356 6.99 -9.93 -3.76
N LEU A 357 7.41 -9.73 -2.51
CA LEU A 357 8.78 -9.94 -2.05
C LEU A 357 8.87 -11.25 -1.27
N ASP A 358 9.81 -12.11 -1.66
CA ASP A 358 10.18 -13.31 -0.91
C ASP A 358 11.49 -13.06 -0.15
N PRO A 359 11.44 -12.90 1.19
CA PRO A 359 12.63 -12.66 2.00
C PRO A 359 13.64 -13.81 1.97
N LYS A 360 13.20 -15.04 1.69
CA LYS A 360 14.08 -16.23 1.72
C LYS A 360 14.93 -16.34 0.47
N SER A 361 14.38 -15.99 -0.68
CA SER A 361 15.10 -16.00 -1.95
C SER A 361 15.67 -14.64 -2.34
N ASP A 362 15.40 -13.59 -1.55
CA ASP A 362 15.77 -12.20 -1.86
C ASP A 362 15.23 -11.82 -3.27
N SER A 363 14.00 -12.24 -3.59
CA SER A 363 13.36 -11.96 -4.89
C SER A 363 12.18 -11.01 -4.75
N LEU A 364 11.99 -10.20 -5.79
CA LEU A 364 10.90 -9.25 -5.93
C LEU A 364 10.25 -9.45 -7.29
N VAL A 365 8.93 -9.61 -7.28
CA VAL A 365 8.10 -9.67 -8.49
C VAL A 365 7.05 -8.56 -8.40
N GLU A 366 7.03 -7.65 -9.38
CA GLU A 366 6.06 -6.55 -9.42
C GLU A 366 5.13 -6.76 -10.63
N TYR A 367 3.83 -6.90 -10.36
CA TYR A 367 2.80 -7.14 -11.36
C TYR A 367 2.15 -5.81 -11.75
N LEU A 368 2.31 -5.40 -13.01
CA LEU A 368 1.79 -4.13 -13.51
C LEU A 368 0.31 -4.23 -13.85
N ILE A 369 -0.46 -3.25 -13.39
CA ILE A 369 -1.91 -3.26 -13.51
C ILE A 369 -2.28 -2.61 -14.85
N PRO A 370 -3.09 -3.27 -15.69
CA PRO A 370 -3.28 -2.84 -17.07
C PRO A 370 -4.21 -1.63 -17.20
N SER A 371 -5.08 -1.39 -16.23
CA SER A 371 -5.93 -0.21 -16.18
C SER A 371 -5.16 1.05 -15.78
N LYS A 372 -5.45 2.15 -16.49
CA LYS A 372 -4.69 3.41 -16.44
C LYS A 372 -5.62 4.59 -16.62
N ASN A 373 -5.61 5.51 -15.65
CA ASN A 373 -6.33 6.77 -15.74
C ASN A 373 -5.36 7.94 -15.96
N PRO A 374 -5.35 8.58 -17.14
CA PRO A 374 -4.40 9.66 -17.44
C PRO A 374 -4.58 10.89 -16.56
N ALA A 375 -5.74 11.10 -15.92
CA ALA A 375 -5.95 12.22 -15.01
C ALA A 375 -5.14 12.11 -13.70
N TRP A 376 -4.59 10.93 -13.40
CA TRP A 376 -3.82 10.66 -12.19
C TRP A 376 -2.31 10.58 -12.43
N GLY A 377 -1.84 10.77 -13.67
CA GLY A 377 -0.43 10.91 -14.02
C GLY A 377 -0.13 12.26 -14.68
N ASP A 378 1.15 12.54 -14.95
CA ASP A 378 1.59 13.60 -15.86
C ASP A 378 1.54 13.10 -17.32
N CYS A 379 0.35 12.70 -17.73
CA CYS A 379 0.09 12.04 -19.01
C CYS A 379 -0.43 13.01 -20.06
N GLU A 380 -0.15 12.72 -21.32
CA GLU A 380 -0.87 13.35 -22.43
C GLU A 380 -2.34 12.92 -22.41
N VAL A 381 -3.23 13.82 -22.83
CA VAL A 381 -4.66 13.49 -23.01
C VAL A 381 -4.79 12.32 -23.99
N ASP A 382 -5.64 11.35 -23.67
CA ASP A 382 -5.91 10.15 -24.47
C ASP A 382 -4.70 9.21 -24.71
N SER A 383 -3.63 9.32 -23.90
CA SER A 383 -2.48 8.40 -23.96
C SER A 383 -2.70 7.13 -23.12
N ASN A 384 -1.98 6.04 -23.46
CA ASN A 384 -1.96 4.80 -22.65
C ASN A 384 -1.05 4.97 -21.41
N CYS A 385 -1.35 5.97 -20.60
CA CYS A 385 -0.60 6.41 -19.45
C CYS A 385 -1.54 6.67 -18.27
N GLY A 386 -1.09 6.39 -17.05
CA GLY A 386 -1.81 6.78 -15.85
C GLY A 386 -1.90 5.69 -14.80
N LEU A 387 -2.70 5.97 -13.77
CA LEU A 387 -2.81 5.16 -12.56
C LEU A 387 -4.26 4.74 -12.33
N SER A 388 -4.47 3.51 -11.88
CA SER A 388 -5.79 2.98 -11.49
C SER A 388 -6.14 3.25 -10.01
N GLN A 389 -5.21 3.82 -9.25
CA GLN A 389 -5.32 4.12 -7.82
C GLN A 389 -5.65 2.90 -6.96
N ILE A 390 -4.66 2.01 -6.87
CA ILE A 390 -4.74 0.77 -6.10
C ILE A 390 -4.44 1.09 -4.64
N PHE A 391 -5.47 1.43 -3.88
CA PHE A 391 -5.29 1.87 -2.50
C PHE A 391 -5.24 0.71 -1.49
N ASP A 392 -5.83 -0.44 -1.80
CA ASP A 392 -5.85 -1.59 -0.90
C ASP A 392 -5.83 -2.93 -1.64
N PHE A 393 -5.45 -3.98 -0.93
CA PHE A 393 -5.41 -5.35 -1.43
C PHE A 393 -5.71 -6.39 -0.34
N ALA A 394 -6.16 -7.57 -0.77
CA ALA A 394 -6.46 -8.71 0.08
C ALA A 394 -5.83 -9.99 -0.47
N ILE A 395 -5.13 -10.74 0.40
CA ILE A 395 -4.48 -11.99 0.02
C ILE A 395 -5.39 -13.17 0.37
N TYR A 396 -5.66 -14.03 -0.60
CA TYR A 396 -6.28 -15.33 -0.38
C TYR A 396 -5.55 -16.41 -1.18
N LYS A 397 -4.75 -17.22 -0.48
CA LYS A 397 -3.87 -18.23 -1.08
C LYS A 397 -2.89 -17.59 -2.08
N ASP A 398 -2.99 -17.98 -3.35
CA ASP A 398 -2.21 -17.53 -4.50
C ASP A 398 -2.83 -16.32 -5.22
N LYS A 399 -3.97 -15.82 -4.73
CA LYS A 399 -4.67 -14.66 -5.28
C LYS A 399 -4.44 -13.43 -4.43
N ILE A 400 -4.14 -12.31 -5.08
CA ILE A 400 -4.09 -11.00 -4.46
C ILE A 400 -5.16 -10.15 -5.12
N TRP A 401 -6.26 -9.94 -4.40
CA TRP A 401 -7.36 -9.09 -4.84
C TRP A 401 -7.05 -7.63 -4.55
N PHE A 402 -7.43 -6.73 -5.43
CA PHE A 402 -7.21 -5.30 -5.26
C PHE A 402 -8.40 -4.51 -5.84
N THR A 403 -8.53 -3.26 -5.44
CA THR A 403 -9.55 -2.34 -5.96
C THR A 403 -8.90 -1.28 -6.83
N GLU A 404 -9.58 -0.88 -7.90
CA GLU A 404 -9.18 0.26 -8.73
C GLU A 404 -10.12 1.43 -8.44
N TRP A 405 -9.69 2.32 -7.55
CA TRP A 405 -10.56 3.36 -7.00
C TRP A 405 -11.16 4.27 -8.08
N VAL A 406 -10.40 4.53 -9.15
CA VAL A 406 -10.79 5.48 -10.21
C VAL A 406 -11.27 4.81 -11.48
N GLU A 407 -11.12 3.49 -11.62
CA GLU A 407 -11.59 2.74 -12.79
C GLU A 407 -12.87 1.95 -12.51
N ASN A 408 -13.32 1.92 -11.24
CA ASN A 408 -14.55 1.25 -10.81
C ASN A 408 -14.53 -0.26 -11.09
N ASN A 409 -13.35 -0.86 -10.91
CA ASN A 409 -13.11 -2.29 -11.02
C ASN A 409 -12.59 -2.85 -9.69
N ILE A 410 -12.71 -4.17 -9.55
CA ILE A 410 -11.79 -4.95 -8.72
C ILE A 410 -10.92 -5.79 -9.64
N GLY A 411 -9.71 -6.15 -9.21
CA GLY A 411 -8.86 -7.05 -9.95
C GLY A 411 -8.20 -8.10 -9.06
N VAL A 412 -7.60 -9.09 -9.70
CA VAL A 412 -6.86 -10.15 -9.04
C VAL A 412 -5.54 -10.42 -9.73
N VAL A 413 -4.45 -10.44 -8.97
CA VAL A 413 -3.17 -11.01 -9.38
C VAL A 413 -3.19 -12.51 -9.05
N ASP A 414 -2.86 -13.33 -10.04
CA ASP A 414 -2.67 -14.78 -9.90
C ASP A 414 -1.19 -15.13 -9.82
N THR A 415 -0.69 -15.29 -8.58
CA THR A 415 0.73 -15.61 -8.33
C THR A 415 1.09 -17.07 -8.63
N SER A 416 0.10 -17.92 -8.97
CA SER A 416 0.37 -19.30 -9.42
C SER A 416 0.80 -19.38 -10.90
N MET A 417 0.60 -18.29 -11.65
CA MET A 417 0.99 -18.23 -13.06
C MET A 417 2.51 -18.27 -13.22
N PRO A 418 3.05 -19.08 -14.15
CA PRO A 418 4.48 -19.18 -14.34
C PRO A 418 5.06 -17.85 -14.85
N LEU A 419 6.19 -17.47 -14.28
CA LEU A 419 6.92 -16.27 -14.71
C LEU A 419 7.59 -16.49 -16.08
N PRO A 420 7.64 -15.47 -16.95
CA PRO A 420 8.17 -15.56 -18.31
C PRO A 420 9.68 -15.80 -18.38
N PHE A 421 10.41 -15.43 -17.33
CA PHE A 421 11.85 -15.63 -17.20
C PHE A 421 12.26 -15.71 -15.73
N GLU A 422 13.47 -16.21 -15.49
CA GLU A 422 14.08 -16.26 -14.16
C GLU A 422 15.39 -15.47 -14.12
N ILE A 423 15.66 -14.85 -12.97
CA ILE A 423 16.93 -14.18 -12.68
C ILE A 423 17.82 -15.08 -11.83
N THR A 424 19.01 -15.38 -12.35
CA THR A 424 20.06 -16.12 -11.62
C THR A 424 21.25 -15.22 -11.40
N LEU A 425 21.56 -14.92 -10.15
CA LEU A 425 22.76 -14.18 -9.75
C LEU A 425 23.95 -15.15 -9.66
N ASP A 426 25.13 -14.72 -10.10
CA ASP A 426 26.38 -15.43 -9.84
C ASP A 426 26.83 -15.31 -8.37
N SER A 427 26.52 -14.19 -7.71
CA SER A 427 26.66 -13.98 -6.28
C SER A 427 25.51 -13.15 -5.71
N GLN A 428 25.02 -13.53 -4.54
CA GLN A 428 24.06 -12.74 -3.75
C GLN A 428 24.75 -11.73 -2.82
N TYR A 429 26.07 -11.86 -2.63
CA TYR A 429 26.82 -11.07 -1.66
C TYR A 429 28.09 -10.52 -2.29
N ILE A 430 28.32 -9.23 -2.12
CA ILE A 430 29.60 -8.60 -2.41
C ILE A 430 30.05 -7.73 -1.23
N SER A 431 31.35 -7.50 -1.14
CA SER A 431 31.93 -6.56 -0.19
C SER A 431 32.82 -5.58 -0.92
N LEU A 432 32.74 -4.30 -0.58
CA LEU A 432 33.53 -3.23 -1.18
C LEU A 432 34.19 -2.42 -0.07
N MET A 433 35.39 -1.89 -0.31
CA MET A 433 35.92 -0.74 0.41
C MET A 433 35.44 0.55 -0.26
N PRO A 434 35.44 1.70 0.44
CA PRO A 434 35.22 3.00 -0.20
C PRO A 434 36.19 3.21 -1.38
N GLY A 435 35.66 3.68 -2.51
CA GLY A 435 36.39 3.84 -3.77
C GLY A 435 36.59 2.55 -4.59
N GLU A 436 36.11 1.40 -4.13
CA GLU A 436 36.22 0.12 -4.83
C GLU A 436 35.04 -0.13 -5.78
N SER A 437 35.31 -0.85 -6.88
CA SER A 437 34.31 -1.42 -7.77
C SER A 437 34.44 -2.94 -7.85
N LYS A 438 33.31 -3.64 -7.93
CA LYS A 438 33.28 -5.08 -8.24
C LYS A 438 32.35 -5.39 -9.40
N ASN A 439 32.78 -6.33 -10.21
CA ASN A 439 31.97 -6.90 -11.28
C ASN A 439 31.16 -8.07 -10.73
N LEU A 440 29.92 -8.13 -11.20
CA LEU A 440 28.95 -9.18 -10.95
C LEU A 440 28.28 -9.48 -12.30
N SER A 441 27.72 -10.67 -12.46
CA SER A 441 26.89 -11.01 -13.60
C SER A 441 25.59 -11.66 -13.16
N PHE A 442 24.52 -11.42 -13.89
CA PHE A 442 23.30 -12.18 -13.71
C PHE A 442 22.78 -12.67 -15.05
N VAL A 443 22.09 -13.80 -15.01
CA VAL A 443 21.55 -14.45 -16.19
C VAL A 443 20.03 -14.32 -16.15
N ILE A 444 19.49 -13.81 -17.26
CA ILE A 444 18.05 -13.78 -17.53
C ILE A 444 17.73 -15.00 -18.39
N ASN A 445 17.00 -15.95 -17.80
CA ASN A 445 16.68 -17.23 -18.44
C ASN A 445 15.19 -17.24 -18.86
N PRO A 446 14.87 -17.15 -20.17
CA PRO A 446 13.48 -17.23 -20.61
C PRO A 446 12.89 -18.61 -20.32
N GLN A 447 11.69 -18.63 -19.75
CA GLN A 447 10.88 -19.83 -19.50
C GLN A 447 9.83 -20.04 -20.59
N SER A 448 9.53 -19.00 -21.36
CA SER A 448 8.64 -19.01 -22.51
C SER A 448 9.16 -18.07 -23.61
N THR A 449 8.55 -18.12 -24.80
CA THR A 449 8.83 -17.13 -25.84
C THR A 449 8.35 -15.75 -25.39
N ILE A 450 9.22 -14.75 -25.49
CA ILE A 450 8.94 -13.35 -25.14
C ILE A 450 9.02 -12.53 -26.43
N TYR A 451 7.91 -11.92 -26.83
CA TYR A 451 7.81 -11.19 -28.10
C TYR A 451 8.17 -9.70 -27.97
N GLU A 452 7.92 -9.15 -26.80
CA GLU A 452 8.18 -7.77 -26.44
C GLU A 452 9.65 -7.51 -26.11
N ASP A 453 10.00 -6.25 -25.93
CA ASP A 453 11.32 -5.87 -25.47
C ASP A 453 11.42 -6.03 -23.95
N VAL A 454 12.57 -6.53 -23.50
CA VAL A 454 12.92 -6.64 -22.10
C VAL A 454 13.75 -5.42 -21.72
N SER A 455 13.43 -4.80 -20.59
CA SER A 455 14.21 -3.72 -20.01
C SER A 455 14.94 -4.13 -18.73
N LEU A 456 16.12 -3.57 -18.48
CA LEU A 456 16.88 -3.82 -17.25
C LEU A 456 16.31 -3.07 -16.06
N ILE A 457 16.42 -3.68 -14.88
CA ILE A 457 16.21 -3.03 -13.58
C ILE A 457 17.55 -3.02 -12.85
N LEU A 458 18.01 -1.82 -12.50
CA LEU A 458 19.25 -1.56 -11.78
C LEU A 458 18.97 -0.49 -10.70
N SER A 459 18.33 -0.87 -9.61
CA SER A 459 17.86 0.08 -8.59
C SER A 459 18.71 0.00 -7.32
N ASN A 460 19.02 1.17 -6.76
CA ASN A 460 19.68 1.29 -5.47
C ASN A 460 19.20 2.58 -4.77
N SER A 461 19.32 2.62 -3.45
CA SER A 461 18.90 3.76 -2.63
C SER A 461 20.08 4.53 -2.03
N ALA A 462 21.29 4.01 -2.13
CA ALA A 462 22.47 4.59 -1.52
C ALA A 462 23.16 5.51 -2.53
N THR A 463 23.12 6.82 -2.31
CA THR A 463 23.65 7.83 -3.25
C THR A 463 25.14 7.69 -3.56
N PHE A 464 25.89 6.97 -2.73
CA PHE A 464 27.31 6.65 -2.92
C PHE A 464 27.56 5.34 -3.70
N LEU A 465 26.51 4.57 -4.01
CA LEU A 465 26.57 3.39 -4.87
C LEU A 465 26.16 3.75 -6.29
N ASP A 466 26.96 3.29 -7.24
CA ASP A 466 26.66 3.39 -8.67
C ASP A 466 26.66 1.99 -9.31
N ILE A 467 25.75 1.79 -10.26
CA ILE A 467 25.56 0.52 -10.96
C ILE A 467 25.58 0.80 -12.45
N THR A 468 26.54 0.20 -13.15
CA THR A 468 26.61 0.26 -14.61
C THR A 468 26.49 -1.13 -15.20
N SER A 469 25.95 -1.25 -16.41
CA SER A 469 25.81 -2.55 -17.08
C SER A 469 26.47 -2.57 -18.47
N SER A 470 26.81 -3.76 -18.93
CA SER A 470 27.40 -3.99 -20.25
C SER A 470 26.39 -4.00 -21.40
N VAL A 471 25.09 -3.89 -21.11
CA VAL A 471 23.98 -4.04 -22.05
C VAL A 471 23.15 -2.76 -22.09
N SER A 472 22.53 -2.47 -23.24
CA SER A 472 21.54 -1.40 -23.34
C SER A 472 20.34 -1.65 -22.42
N ASP A 473 19.68 -0.57 -22.00
CA ASP A 473 18.51 -0.63 -21.10
C ASP A 473 17.33 -1.42 -21.67
N SER A 474 17.28 -1.66 -22.98
CA SER A 474 16.26 -2.46 -23.65
C SER A 474 16.84 -3.41 -24.70
N PHE A 475 16.30 -4.62 -24.82
CA PHE A 475 16.75 -5.66 -25.76
C PHE A 475 15.72 -6.79 -25.97
N LYS A 476 15.90 -7.59 -27.03
CA LYS A 476 15.19 -8.86 -27.25
C LYS A 476 15.81 -10.02 -26.47
N LEU A 477 14.96 -10.90 -25.92
CA LEU A 477 15.36 -12.08 -25.13
C LEU A 477 14.95 -13.38 -25.85
N ASP A 478 15.66 -13.71 -26.92
CA ASP A 478 15.41 -14.94 -27.71
C ASP A 478 16.05 -16.20 -27.08
N SER A 479 17.01 -16.01 -26.17
CA SER A 479 17.73 -17.05 -25.44
C SER A 479 18.29 -16.48 -24.14
N SER A 480 18.81 -17.34 -23.25
CA SER A 480 19.45 -16.90 -22.01
C SER A 480 20.48 -15.80 -22.27
N LYS A 481 20.41 -14.73 -21.50
CA LYS A 481 21.29 -13.57 -21.65
C LYS A 481 22.00 -13.27 -20.35
N THR A 482 23.33 -13.24 -20.42
CA THR A 482 24.18 -12.75 -19.33
C THR A 482 24.25 -11.23 -19.39
N VAL A 483 24.07 -10.58 -18.26
CA VAL A 483 24.24 -9.14 -18.06
C VAL A 483 25.37 -8.95 -17.06
N ASP A 484 26.48 -8.35 -17.51
CA ASP A 484 27.57 -7.98 -16.62
C ASP A 484 27.26 -6.60 -16.03
N VAL A 485 27.39 -6.48 -14.71
CA VAL A 485 27.20 -5.22 -13.98
C VAL A 485 28.44 -4.90 -13.16
N THR A 486 28.76 -3.61 -13.04
CA THR A 486 29.79 -3.11 -12.14
C THR A 486 29.12 -2.29 -11.06
N ILE A 487 29.31 -2.71 -9.80
CA ILE A 487 28.85 -1.98 -8.62
C ILE A 487 30.05 -1.25 -8.03
N SER A 488 29.95 0.07 -7.91
CA SER A 488 31.02 0.95 -7.41
C SER A 488 30.57 1.71 -6.18
N ALA A 489 31.46 1.81 -5.19
CA ALA A 489 31.29 2.66 -4.02
C ALA A 489 32.16 3.92 -4.16
N SER A 490 31.62 5.10 -3.86
CA SER A 490 32.42 6.33 -3.80
C SER A 490 33.43 6.29 -2.65
N ASP A 491 34.40 7.21 -2.66
CA ASP A 491 35.44 7.32 -1.63
C ASP A 491 34.87 7.67 -0.24
N ASP A 492 33.70 8.30 -0.18
CA ASP A 492 32.98 8.69 1.05
C ASP A 492 31.87 7.69 1.43
N ALA A 493 31.85 6.50 0.81
CA ALA A 493 30.88 5.46 1.11
C ALA A 493 30.90 5.09 2.60
N SER A 494 29.72 5.12 3.21
CA SER A 494 29.56 4.76 4.62
C SER A 494 29.58 3.25 4.80
N SER A 495 30.28 2.76 5.84
CA SER A 495 30.29 1.34 6.18
C SER A 495 28.89 0.86 6.57
N GLY A 496 28.48 -0.30 6.08
CA GLY A 496 27.14 -0.81 6.33
C GLY A 496 26.73 -1.94 5.39
N THR A 497 25.49 -2.38 5.52
CA THR A 497 24.88 -3.37 4.63
C THR A 497 23.77 -2.70 3.83
N TYR A 498 23.86 -2.82 2.51
CA TYR A 498 22.96 -2.19 1.55
C TYR A 498 22.39 -3.25 0.61
N LYS A 499 21.21 -2.99 0.05
CA LYS A 499 20.58 -3.84 -0.96
C LYS A 499 20.57 -3.11 -2.29
N VAL A 500 20.96 -3.83 -3.33
CA VAL A 500 20.85 -3.42 -4.73
C VAL A 500 19.88 -4.37 -5.42
N LEU A 501 18.95 -3.83 -6.20
CA LEU A 501 17.96 -4.61 -6.95
C LEU A 501 18.42 -4.76 -8.40
N LEU A 502 18.63 -6.00 -8.83
CA LEU A 502 19.01 -6.34 -10.20
C LEU A 502 17.94 -7.24 -10.82
N GLY A 503 17.50 -6.90 -12.02
CA GLY A 503 16.46 -7.67 -12.67
C GLY A 503 16.14 -7.22 -14.07
N SER A 504 14.94 -7.60 -14.51
CA SER A 504 14.41 -7.21 -15.80
C SER A 504 12.90 -7.15 -15.78
N GLN A 505 12.34 -6.40 -16.72
CA GLN A 505 10.92 -6.19 -16.85
C GLN A 505 10.46 -6.33 -18.31
N ILE A 506 9.24 -6.82 -18.45
CA ILE A 506 8.42 -6.77 -19.68
C ILE A 506 7.19 -5.90 -19.41
N GLU A 507 6.22 -5.77 -20.33
CA GLU A 507 5.06 -4.88 -20.18
C GLU A 507 4.31 -5.13 -18.86
N ASP A 508 4.01 -6.39 -18.54
CA ASP A 508 3.08 -6.74 -17.45
C ASP A 508 3.73 -7.18 -16.14
N VAL A 509 5.04 -7.47 -16.13
CA VAL A 509 5.74 -7.97 -14.93
C VAL A 509 7.21 -7.58 -14.89
N SER A 510 7.69 -7.27 -13.69
CA SER A 510 9.10 -7.08 -13.33
C SER A 510 9.56 -8.23 -12.45
N ILE A 511 10.75 -8.78 -12.70
CA ILE A 511 11.33 -9.88 -11.93
C ILE A 511 12.76 -9.52 -11.59
N SER A 512 13.05 -9.45 -10.30
CA SER A 512 14.31 -8.95 -9.78
C SER A 512 14.79 -9.76 -8.57
N LYS A 513 16.08 -9.64 -8.28
CA LYS A 513 16.71 -10.17 -7.07
C LYS A 513 17.58 -9.13 -6.39
N PHE A 514 17.62 -9.19 -5.07
CA PHE A 514 18.50 -8.36 -4.28
C PHE A 514 19.89 -8.95 -4.19
N VAL A 515 20.89 -8.08 -4.38
CA VAL A 515 22.29 -8.32 -4.03
C VAL A 515 22.58 -7.55 -2.76
N THR A 516 23.18 -8.24 -1.79
CA THR A 516 23.64 -7.64 -0.54
C THR A 516 25.05 -7.09 -0.72
N VAL A 517 25.19 -5.78 -0.58
CA VAL A 517 26.47 -5.06 -0.70
C VAL A 517 26.92 -4.64 0.70
N THR A 518 28.06 -5.16 1.15
CA THR A 518 28.67 -4.76 2.43
C THR A 518 29.78 -3.76 2.16
N ILE A 519 29.65 -2.53 2.66
CA ILE A 519 30.76 -1.57 2.68
C ILE A 519 31.59 -1.79 3.94
N LEU A 520 32.85 -2.15 3.74
CA LEU A 520 33.81 -2.38 4.81
C LEU A 520 34.33 -1.05 5.40
N PRO A 521 34.80 -1.04 6.65
CA PRO A 521 35.30 0.16 7.33
C PRO A 521 36.54 0.78 6.69
#